data_AF-A0A5R9AAL1-F1
#
_entry.id   AF-A0A5R9AAL1-F1
#
_cell.length_a   1.000
_cell.length_b   1.000
_cell.length_c   1.000
_cell.angle_alpha   90.00
_cell.angle_beta   90.00
_cell.angle_gamma   90.00
#
_symmetry.space_group_name_H-M   'P 1'
#
loop_
_entity.id
_entity.type
_entity.pdbx_description
1 polymer ?
#
loop_
_entity_poly.entity_id
_entity_poly.type
_entity_poly.pdbx_seq_one_letter_code
_entity_poly.pdbx_strand_id
1 'polypeptide(L)'
;MAECIDCGKQIKDIYERCYSCNNENQRPPSSSEERNEPSEGELFLQEYFDSEGIAYKTEVPIIGLKNDPKAYRLADFYLPNYGLYVEFLGKWFVSEKEKERYREKKKVYSDNDIPCVFLYPENLGIVDFIIPSRAIKEFKKHGLIKGLWLFRLKFLWAYKNGNIVLLLFLLYVFIFGDFKWEEDTNLILGIVAIICYQIFTIYQFYRKKLD
;
A
#
# COMPACT_ATOMS: atom_id res chain seq x y z
N MET A 1 2.35 31.28 5.74
CA MET A 1 1.92 29.88 5.99
C MET A 1 1.00 29.50 4.85
N ALA A 2 1.31 28.44 4.11
CA ALA A 2 0.43 27.93 3.06
C ALA A 2 -0.38 26.77 3.64
N GLU A 3 -1.70 26.84 3.51
CA GLU A 3 -2.60 25.74 3.86
C GLU A 3 -2.70 24.77 2.69
N CYS A 4 -2.60 23.48 2.97
CA CYS A 4 -2.92 22.47 1.98
C CYS A 4 -4.45 22.41 1.79
N ILE A 5 -4.90 22.74 0.58
CA ILE A 5 -6.33 22.85 0.22
C ILE A 5 -7.08 21.51 0.42
N ASP A 6 -6.40 20.37 0.31
CA ASP A 6 -7.03 19.04 0.41
C ASP A 6 -7.04 18.40 1.80
N CYS A 7 -6.16 18.80 2.72
CA CYS A 7 -6.07 18.16 4.04
C CYS A 7 -6.19 19.10 5.24
N GLY A 8 -6.29 20.41 5.01
CA GLY A 8 -6.59 21.42 6.03
C GLY A 8 -5.56 21.51 7.16
N LYS A 9 -4.40 20.88 7.04
CA LYS A 9 -3.36 20.90 8.08
C LYS A 9 -2.43 22.11 7.89
N GLN A 10 -2.20 22.83 8.99
CA GLN A 10 -1.14 23.81 9.08
C GLN A 10 0.21 23.09 9.09
N ILE A 11 1.00 23.28 8.03
CA ILE A 11 2.37 22.75 7.94
C ILE A 11 3.26 23.60 8.85
N LYS A 12 3.58 23.08 10.03
CA LYS A 12 4.38 23.79 11.05
C LYS A 12 5.88 23.73 10.80
N ASP A 13 6.37 22.75 10.03
CA ASP A 13 7.79 22.58 9.74
C ASP A 13 7.99 22.21 8.26
N ILE A 14 9.09 22.70 7.68
CA ILE A 14 9.48 22.59 6.27
C ILE A 14 9.64 21.12 5.78
N TYR A 15 9.42 20.12 6.65
CA TYR A 15 9.73 18.71 6.40
C TYR A 15 8.54 17.73 6.43
N GLU A 16 7.30 18.15 6.67
CA GLU A 16 6.15 17.26 6.41
C GLU A 16 5.72 17.37 4.94
N ARG A 17 6.43 16.67 4.05
CA ARG A 17 6.00 16.51 2.65
C ARG A 17 4.69 15.73 2.63
N CYS A 18 3.59 16.42 2.34
CA CYS A 18 2.37 15.75 1.92
C CYS A 18 2.62 15.10 0.55
N TYR A 19 2.95 13.80 0.52
CA TYR A 19 3.18 13.04 -0.72
C TYR A 19 1.97 13.03 -1.66
N SER A 20 0.74 13.12 -1.10
CA SER A 20 -0.49 13.24 -1.88
C SER A 20 -0.59 14.58 -2.62
N CYS A 21 -0.12 15.66 -2.00
CA CYS A 21 -0.31 17.03 -2.46
C CYS A 21 0.78 17.49 -3.44
N ASN A 22 1.97 16.87 -3.39
CA ASN A 22 3.06 17.20 -4.29
C ASN A 22 2.83 16.72 -5.72
N ASN A 23 2.01 15.69 -5.97
CA ASN A 23 1.88 15.11 -7.32
C ASN A 23 0.74 15.70 -8.17
N GLU A 24 -0.27 16.37 -7.59
CA GLU A 24 -1.37 16.93 -8.40
C GLU A 24 -1.03 18.28 -9.05
N ASN A 25 -0.07 19.03 -8.50
CA ASN A 25 0.39 20.31 -9.07
C ASN A 25 1.70 20.22 -9.85
N GLN A 26 2.29 19.03 -9.98
CA GLN A 26 3.41 18.82 -10.87
C GLN A 26 2.89 18.67 -12.30
N ARG A 27 2.86 19.79 -13.04
CA ARG A 27 2.72 19.71 -14.49
C ARG A 27 3.89 18.88 -15.00
N PRO A 28 3.65 17.76 -15.70
CA PRO A 28 4.74 17.07 -16.38
C PRO A 28 5.45 18.09 -17.28
N PRO A 29 6.78 18.03 -17.40
CA PRO A 29 7.49 18.90 -18.34
C PRO A 29 6.79 18.82 -19.69
N SER A 30 6.40 19.98 -20.23
CA SER A 30 5.70 20.10 -21.50
C SER A 30 6.67 19.81 -22.64
N SER A 31 7.01 18.55 -22.83
CA SER A 31 7.72 18.07 -23.99
C SER A 31 7.17 16.69 -24.30
N SER A 32 6.89 16.48 -25.57
CA SER A 32 6.50 15.24 -26.23
C SER A 32 7.57 14.15 -26.09
N GLU A 33 7.97 13.81 -24.86
CA GLU A 33 8.73 12.60 -24.58
C GLU A 33 7.80 11.44 -24.89
N GLU A 34 8.16 10.63 -25.88
CA GLU A 34 7.50 9.38 -26.21
C GLU A 34 7.31 8.59 -24.91
N ARG A 35 6.05 8.41 -24.49
CA ARG A 35 5.71 7.47 -23.43
C ARG A 35 6.27 6.13 -23.87
N ASN A 36 7.21 5.60 -23.10
CA ASN A 36 7.75 4.29 -23.43
C ASN A 36 6.60 3.28 -23.30
N GLU A 37 6.50 2.37 -24.26
CA GLU A 37 5.56 1.27 -24.10
C GLU A 37 5.90 0.51 -22.81
N PRO A 38 4.90 0.25 -21.95
CA PRO A 38 5.14 -0.48 -20.72
C PRO A 38 5.67 -1.87 -21.04
N SER A 39 6.66 -2.31 -20.29
CA SER A 39 7.18 -3.67 -20.37
C SER A 39 6.12 -4.69 -19.95
N GLU A 40 6.27 -5.96 -20.38
CA GLU A 40 5.35 -7.04 -19.97
C GLU A 40 5.20 -7.15 -18.45
N GLY A 41 6.28 -6.92 -17.69
CA GLY A 41 6.23 -6.94 -16.23
C GLY A 41 5.49 -5.74 -15.64
N GLU A 42 5.54 -4.58 -16.28
CA GLU A 42 4.72 -3.42 -15.88
C GLU A 42 3.25 -3.64 -16.24
N LEU A 43 2.95 -4.22 -17.40
CA LEU A 43 1.59 -4.62 -17.77
C LEU A 43 1.02 -5.63 -16.76
N PHE A 44 1.80 -6.63 -16.37
CA PHE A 44 1.40 -7.57 -15.32
C PHE A 44 1.08 -6.87 -13.99
N LEU A 45 1.88 -5.87 -13.60
CA LEU A 45 1.62 -5.10 -12.38
C LEU A 45 0.38 -4.20 -12.51
N GLN A 46 0.12 -3.62 -13.69
CA GLN A 46 -1.12 -2.90 -13.98
C GLN A 46 -2.32 -3.82 -13.80
N GLU A 47 -2.32 -4.98 -14.46
CA GLU A 47 -3.37 -5.99 -14.35
C GLU A 47 -3.57 -6.44 -12.89
N TYR A 48 -2.49 -6.65 -12.15
CA TYR A 48 -2.55 -6.97 -10.73
C TYR A 48 -3.21 -5.86 -9.90
N PHE A 49 -2.83 -4.60 -10.12
CA PHE A 49 -3.43 -3.49 -9.39
C PHE A 49 -4.91 -3.33 -9.75
N ASP A 50 -5.26 -3.49 -11.03
CA ASP A 50 -6.64 -3.44 -11.51
C ASP A 50 -7.49 -4.58 -10.90
N SER A 51 -6.97 -5.81 -10.90
CA SER A 51 -7.67 -6.97 -10.33
C SER A 51 -7.88 -6.85 -8.82
N GLU A 52 -6.90 -6.27 -8.12
CA GLU A 52 -7.00 -6.01 -6.68
C GLU A 52 -7.79 -4.74 -6.36
N GLY A 53 -8.25 -3.97 -7.35
CA GLY A 53 -8.92 -2.67 -7.17
C GLY A 53 -8.03 -1.65 -6.45
N ILE A 54 -6.73 -1.70 -6.68
CA ILE A 54 -5.73 -0.76 -6.16
C ILE A 54 -5.62 0.40 -7.16
N ALA A 55 -6.01 1.61 -6.76
CA ALA A 55 -5.79 2.79 -7.60
C ALA A 55 -4.29 3.08 -7.75
N TYR A 56 -3.85 3.36 -8.98
CA TYR A 56 -2.47 3.71 -9.30
C TYR A 56 -2.39 4.81 -10.37
N LYS A 57 -1.21 5.45 -10.46
CA LYS A 57 -0.77 6.31 -11.57
C LYS A 57 0.54 5.75 -12.11
N THR A 58 0.72 5.74 -13.43
CA THR A 58 1.95 5.27 -14.08
C THR A 58 2.91 6.43 -14.38
N GLU A 59 4.20 6.12 -14.52
CA GLU A 59 5.25 7.07 -14.98
C GLU A 59 5.24 8.42 -14.24
N VAL A 60 5.19 8.37 -12.91
CA VAL A 60 5.03 9.58 -12.09
C VAL A 60 6.37 10.27 -11.86
N PRO A 61 6.53 11.54 -12.28
CA PRO A 61 7.76 12.27 -12.01
C PRO A 61 7.87 12.61 -10.53
N ILE A 62 9.10 12.50 -10.01
CA ILE A 62 9.49 12.91 -8.68
C ILE A 62 10.57 13.97 -8.86
N ILE A 63 10.20 15.22 -8.57
CA ILE A 63 11.08 16.39 -8.70
C ILE A 63 11.66 16.81 -7.35
N GLY A 64 12.72 17.64 -7.39
CA GLY A 64 13.29 18.26 -6.19
C GLY A 64 13.99 17.26 -5.27
N LEU A 65 14.65 16.26 -5.85
CA LEU A 65 15.42 15.25 -5.14
C LEU A 65 16.78 15.83 -4.72
N LYS A 66 17.08 15.76 -3.43
CA LYS A 66 18.36 16.18 -2.88
C LYS A 66 19.44 15.20 -3.33
N ASN A 67 20.61 15.75 -3.67
CA ASN A 67 21.81 15.00 -4.08
C ASN A 67 21.59 14.09 -5.30
N ASP A 68 20.59 14.38 -6.13
CA ASP A 68 20.38 13.72 -7.41
C ASP A 68 20.88 14.63 -8.54
N PRO A 69 21.80 14.19 -9.41
CA PRO A 69 22.21 14.97 -10.58
C PRO A 69 21.06 15.16 -11.59
N LYS A 70 20.00 14.35 -11.52
CA LYS A 70 18.85 14.47 -12.42
C LYS A 70 17.83 15.47 -11.89
N ALA A 71 17.22 16.23 -12.81
CA ALA A 71 16.15 17.17 -12.48
C ALA A 71 14.91 16.48 -11.91
N TYR A 72 14.64 15.25 -12.39
CA TYR A 72 13.54 14.42 -11.95
C TYR A 72 13.89 12.93 -12.07
N ARG A 73 13.17 12.08 -11.33
CA ARG A 73 13.12 10.63 -11.53
C ARG A 73 11.69 10.24 -11.88
N LEU A 74 11.50 9.32 -12.82
CA LEU A 74 10.18 8.74 -13.11
C LEU A 74 10.01 7.47 -12.31
N ALA A 75 8.92 7.37 -11.56
CA ALA A 75 8.51 6.14 -10.90
C ALA A 75 7.50 5.37 -11.75
N ASP A 76 7.66 4.06 -11.84
CA ASP A 76 6.82 3.23 -12.71
C ASP A 76 5.36 3.29 -12.25
N PHE A 77 5.14 3.24 -10.94
CA PHE A 77 3.81 3.39 -10.34
C PHE A 77 3.81 4.24 -9.06
N TYR A 78 2.69 4.92 -8.84
CA TYR A 78 2.35 5.58 -7.58
C TYR A 78 0.95 5.15 -7.13
N LEU A 79 0.83 4.72 -5.88
CA LEU A 79 -0.42 4.31 -5.26
C LEU A 79 -0.97 5.47 -4.40
N PRO A 80 -1.82 6.36 -4.94
CA PRO A 80 -2.21 7.61 -4.30
C PRO A 80 -2.88 7.41 -2.93
N ASN A 81 -3.75 6.41 -2.81
CA ASN A 81 -4.49 6.15 -1.56
C ASN A 81 -3.58 5.79 -0.38
N TYR A 82 -2.34 5.35 -0.67
CA TYR A 82 -1.37 4.95 0.35
C TYR A 82 -0.15 5.85 0.41
N GLY A 83 0.03 6.75 -0.56
CA GLY A 83 1.24 7.56 -0.69
C GLY A 83 2.51 6.73 -0.90
N LEU A 84 2.41 5.64 -1.67
CA LEU A 84 3.48 4.65 -1.85
C LEU A 84 3.88 4.55 -3.33
N TYR A 85 5.17 4.57 -3.64
CA TYR A 85 5.69 4.31 -4.98
C TYR A 85 5.97 2.81 -5.18
N VAL A 86 5.88 2.33 -6.41
CA VAL A 86 6.29 0.98 -6.80
C VAL A 86 7.17 1.07 -8.04
N GLU A 87 8.27 0.33 -8.02
CA GLU A 87 9.31 0.31 -9.05
C GLU A 87 9.55 -1.12 -9.51
N PHE A 88 9.50 -1.36 -10.82
CA PHE A 88 9.77 -2.64 -11.44
C PHE A 88 11.16 -2.67 -12.09
N LEU A 89 12.02 -3.53 -11.57
CA LEU A 89 13.42 -3.66 -11.99
C LEU A 89 13.53 -4.67 -13.13
N GLY A 90 12.75 -4.49 -14.20
CA GLY A 90 12.66 -5.43 -15.33
C GLY A 90 14.01 -5.78 -15.97
N LYS A 91 14.97 -4.86 -15.96
CA LYS A 91 16.31 -5.04 -16.55
C LYS A 91 17.37 -5.52 -15.57
N TRP A 92 16.98 -6.00 -14.38
CA TRP A 92 17.93 -6.39 -13.32
C TRP A 92 18.94 -7.46 -13.76
N PHE A 93 18.54 -8.40 -14.62
CA PHE A 93 19.41 -9.48 -15.11
C PHE A 93 20.14 -9.16 -16.44
N VAL A 94 19.98 -7.95 -16.98
CA VAL A 94 20.54 -7.60 -18.31
C VAL A 94 22.02 -7.28 -18.24
N SER A 95 22.45 -6.40 -17.33
CA SER A 95 23.86 -6.02 -17.19
C SER A 95 24.16 -5.38 -15.83
N GLU A 96 25.43 -5.37 -15.40
CA GLU A 96 25.85 -4.65 -14.19
C GLU A 96 25.57 -3.14 -14.28
N LYS A 97 25.60 -2.57 -15.49
CA LYS A 97 25.27 -1.15 -15.70
C LYS A 97 23.81 -0.85 -15.33
N GLU A 98 22.88 -1.72 -15.71
CA GLU A 98 21.46 -1.56 -15.33
C GLU A 98 21.26 -1.79 -13.83
N LYS A 99 21.95 -2.76 -13.23
CA LYS A 99 21.91 -2.95 -11.77
C LYS A 99 22.40 -1.71 -11.03
N GLU A 100 23.49 -1.10 -11.48
CA GLU A 100 24.02 0.11 -10.85
C GLU A 100 23.03 1.27 -10.95
N ARG A 101 22.41 1.48 -12.12
CA ARG A 101 21.34 2.47 -12.30
C ARG A 101 20.20 2.27 -11.29
N TYR A 102 19.79 1.03 -11.03
CA TYR A 102 18.75 0.74 -10.03
C TYR A 102 19.24 0.97 -8.59
N ARG A 103 20.49 0.61 -8.27
CA ARG A 103 21.10 0.89 -6.96
C ARG A 103 21.17 2.39 -6.68
N GLU A 104 21.60 3.19 -7.66
CA GLU A 104 21.60 4.65 -7.59
C GLU A 104 20.20 5.20 -7.33
N LYS A 105 19.19 4.77 -8.09
CA LYS A 105 17.80 5.21 -7.92
C LYS A 105 17.27 4.88 -6.53
N LYS A 106 17.52 3.66 -6.06
CA LYS A 106 17.15 3.22 -4.70
C LYS A 106 17.83 4.04 -3.61
N LYS A 107 19.11 4.38 -3.80
CA LYS A 107 19.84 5.26 -2.88
C LYS A 107 19.21 6.65 -2.84
N VAL A 108 18.93 7.26 -4.00
CA VAL A 108 18.27 8.57 -4.08
C VAL A 108 16.92 8.56 -3.36
N TYR A 109 16.10 7.52 -3.54
CA TYR A 109 14.81 7.41 -2.86
C TYR A 109 14.98 7.29 -1.34
N SER A 110 15.94 6.50 -0.89
CA SER A 110 16.25 6.37 0.54
C SER A 110 16.76 7.68 1.15
N ASP A 111 17.66 8.38 0.45
CA ASP A 111 18.24 9.65 0.92
C ASP A 111 17.20 10.79 0.98
N ASN A 112 16.11 10.66 0.22
CA ASN A 112 15.00 11.62 0.16
C ASN A 112 13.76 11.18 0.95
N ASP A 113 13.86 10.11 1.72
CA ASP A 113 12.78 9.53 2.53
C ASP A 113 11.51 9.18 1.73
N ILE A 114 11.69 8.68 0.50
CA ILE A 114 10.59 8.33 -0.40
C ILE A 114 10.13 6.89 -0.14
N PRO A 115 8.87 6.68 0.27
CA PRO A 115 8.32 5.33 0.50
C PRO A 115 8.15 4.61 -0.84
N CYS A 116 8.93 3.55 -1.08
CA CYS A 116 8.92 2.87 -2.37
C CYS A 116 9.15 1.36 -2.26
N VAL A 117 8.30 0.58 -2.91
CA VAL A 117 8.46 -0.87 -3.08
C VAL A 117 9.18 -1.15 -4.40
N PHE A 118 10.40 -1.65 -4.32
CA PHE A 118 11.14 -2.16 -5.46
C PHE A 118 10.76 -3.62 -5.71
N LEU A 119 10.48 -4.01 -6.95
CA LEU A 119 10.09 -5.35 -7.38
C LEU A 119 11.06 -5.87 -8.44
N TYR A 120 11.55 -7.10 -8.24
CA TYR A 120 12.42 -7.77 -9.20
C TYR A 120 11.59 -8.71 -10.10
N PRO A 121 12.09 -9.09 -11.29
CA PRO A 121 11.36 -9.99 -12.20
C PRO A 121 10.91 -11.30 -11.53
N GLU A 122 11.75 -11.90 -10.69
CA GLU A 122 11.45 -13.12 -9.94
C GLU A 122 10.36 -12.94 -8.88
N ASN A 123 9.99 -11.70 -8.54
CA ASN A 123 8.94 -11.42 -7.56
C ASN A 123 7.53 -11.43 -8.17
N LEU A 124 7.40 -11.39 -9.51
CA LEU A 124 6.10 -11.37 -10.17
C LEU A 124 5.26 -12.62 -9.86
N GLY A 125 5.89 -13.79 -9.77
CA GLY A 125 5.21 -15.05 -9.43
C GLY A 125 4.68 -15.13 -7.99
N ILE A 126 5.04 -14.18 -7.13
CA ILE A 126 4.58 -14.09 -5.73
C ILE A 126 4.14 -12.66 -5.37
N VAL A 127 3.62 -11.92 -6.36
CA VAL A 127 3.29 -10.49 -6.24
C VAL A 127 2.33 -10.20 -5.07
N ASP A 128 1.33 -11.07 -4.90
CA ASP A 128 0.30 -11.01 -3.84
C ASP A 128 0.90 -11.03 -2.44
N PHE A 129 2.07 -11.63 -2.27
CA PHE A 129 2.76 -11.71 -0.99
C PHE A 129 3.80 -10.60 -0.84
N ILE A 130 4.55 -10.33 -1.90
CA ILE A 130 5.72 -9.45 -1.82
C ILE A 130 5.35 -7.98 -1.72
N ILE A 131 4.32 -7.52 -2.45
CA ILE A 131 3.88 -6.13 -2.42
C ILE A 131 3.37 -5.81 -1.01
N PRO A 132 2.47 -6.60 -0.40
CA PRO A 132 2.01 -6.32 0.95
C PRO A 132 3.11 -6.34 2.00
N SER A 133 3.98 -7.36 1.96
CA SER A 133 5.06 -7.49 2.93
C SER A 133 6.04 -6.30 2.85
N ARG A 134 6.41 -5.87 1.64
CA ARG A 134 7.33 -4.74 1.44
C ARG A 134 6.66 -3.40 1.73
N ALA A 135 5.41 -3.19 1.29
CA ALA A 135 4.65 -1.98 1.57
C ALA A 135 4.54 -1.70 3.08
N ILE A 136 4.24 -2.73 3.88
CA ILE A 136 4.17 -2.61 5.35
C ILE A 136 5.51 -2.16 5.95
N LYS A 137 6.63 -2.68 5.45
CA LYS A 137 7.97 -2.26 5.89
C LYS A 137 8.24 -0.80 5.55
N GLU A 138 7.90 -0.38 4.34
CA GLU A 138 8.03 1.02 3.92
C GLU A 138 7.13 1.94 4.76
N PHE A 139 5.86 1.58 4.99
CA PHE A 139 4.99 2.41 5.83
C PHE A 139 5.50 2.54 7.27
N LYS A 140 6.03 1.47 7.86
CA LYS A 140 6.63 1.50 9.21
C LYS A 140 7.87 2.39 9.24
N LYS A 141 8.75 2.25 8.25
CA LYS A 141 9.99 3.05 8.12
C LYS A 141 9.69 4.54 8.00
N HIS A 142 8.67 4.90 7.22
CA HIS A 142 8.31 6.30 6.90
C HIS A 142 7.21 6.88 7.81
N GLY A 143 6.80 6.19 8.88
CA GLY A 143 5.79 6.69 9.81
C GLY A 143 4.39 6.90 9.20
N LEU A 144 4.06 6.21 8.10
CA LEU A 144 2.81 6.37 7.36
C LEU A 144 1.66 5.57 8.00
N ILE A 145 1.26 5.96 9.21
CA ILE A 145 0.28 5.23 10.04
C ILE A 145 -1.07 5.09 9.31
N LYS A 146 -1.55 6.15 8.65
CA LYS A 146 -2.82 6.12 7.91
C LYS A 146 -2.77 5.18 6.71
N GLY A 147 -1.71 5.27 5.90
CA GLY A 147 -1.49 4.40 4.75
C GLY A 147 -1.40 2.93 5.17
N LEU A 148 -0.65 2.65 6.25
CA LEU A 148 -0.53 1.32 6.84
C LEU A 148 -1.89 0.75 7.28
N TRP A 149 -2.72 1.55 7.95
CA TRP A 149 -4.01 1.09 8.44
C TRP A 149 -4.98 0.80 7.31
N LEU A 150 -5.09 1.70 6.32
CA LEU A 150 -5.91 1.49 5.12
C LEU A 150 -5.47 0.25 4.34
N PHE A 151 -4.16 0.11 4.16
CA PHE A 151 -3.57 -1.03 3.46
C PHE A 151 -3.88 -2.35 4.19
N ARG A 152 -3.67 -2.41 5.50
CA ARG A 152 -3.97 -3.59 6.33
C ARG A 152 -5.45 -3.96 6.31
N LEU A 153 -6.36 -2.98 6.37
CA LEU A 153 -7.79 -3.23 6.29
C LEU A 153 -8.20 -3.82 4.95
N LYS A 154 -7.68 -3.28 3.84
CA LYS A 154 -7.98 -3.80 2.51
C LYS A 154 -7.61 -5.28 2.39
N PHE A 155 -6.39 -5.65 2.81
CA PHE A 155 -5.95 -7.04 2.76
C PHE A 155 -6.69 -7.93 3.77
N LEU A 156 -7.08 -7.40 4.93
CA LEU A 156 -7.92 -8.15 5.86
C LEU A 156 -9.28 -8.49 5.25
N TRP A 157 -9.93 -7.52 4.59
CA TRP A 157 -11.16 -7.75 3.85
C TRP A 157 -10.93 -8.80 2.76
N ALA A 158 -10.01 -8.55 1.81
CA ALA A 158 -9.72 -9.46 0.70
C ALA A 158 -9.49 -10.92 1.12
N TYR A 159 -8.74 -11.17 2.21
CA TYR A 159 -8.42 -12.54 2.65
C TYR A 159 -9.38 -13.15 3.67
N LYS A 160 -10.21 -12.35 4.36
CA LYS A 160 -11.05 -12.82 5.49
C LYS A 160 -12.52 -12.41 5.41
N ASN A 161 -13.01 -11.98 4.25
CA ASN A 161 -14.42 -11.63 4.03
C ASN A 161 -15.42 -12.62 4.64
N GLY A 162 -15.24 -13.93 4.45
CA GLY A 162 -16.14 -14.93 5.03
C GLY A 162 -16.18 -14.93 6.56
N ASN A 163 -15.02 -14.80 7.22
CA ASN A 163 -14.93 -14.74 8.68
C ASN A 163 -15.50 -13.44 9.23
N ILE A 164 -15.30 -12.32 8.52
CA ILE A 164 -15.83 -11.01 8.91
C ILE A 164 -17.35 -10.99 8.78
N VAL A 165 -17.90 -11.46 7.67
CA VAL A 165 -19.35 -11.55 7.46
C VAL A 165 -20.00 -12.45 8.51
N LEU A 166 -19.42 -13.62 8.78
CA LEU A 166 -19.90 -14.51 9.85
C LEU A 166 -19.85 -13.83 11.22
N LEU A 167 -18.76 -13.13 11.54
CA LEU A 167 -18.62 -12.41 12.80
C LEU A 167 -19.70 -11.33 12.94
N LEU A 168 -19.93 -10.53 11.88
CA LEU A 168 -20.97 -9.49 11.87
C LEU A 168 -22.37 -10.09 12.01
N PHE A 169 -22.64 -11.21 11.34
CA PHE A 169 -23.90 -11.93 11.46
C PHE A 169 -24.13 -12.47 12.88
N LEU A 170 -23.11 -13.09 13.50
CA LEU A 170 -23.22 -13.61 14.87
C LEU A 170 -23.40 -12.48 15.88
N LEU A 171 -22.70 -11.35 15.71
CA LEU A 171 -22.90 -10.17 16.54
C LEU A 171 -24.30 -9.59 16.39
N TYR A 172 -24.83 -9.54 15.17
CA TYR A 172 -26.21 -9.11 14.92
C TYR A 172 -27.22 -10.01 15.62
N VAL A 173 -27.11 -11.33 15.44
CA VAL A 173 -27.96 -12.31 16.12
C VAL A 173 -27.86 -12.14 17.63
N PHE A 174 -26.65 -11.98 18.17
CA PHE A 174 -26.41 -11.83 19.62
C PHE A 174 -27.06 -10.55 20.20
N ILE A 175 -27.03 -9.43 19.47
CA ILE A 175 -27.56 -8.14 19.95
C ILE A 175 -29.08 -8.06 19.82
N PHE A 176 -29.65 -8.62 18.75
CA PHE A 176 -31.07 -8.46 18.40
C PHE A 176 -31.93 -9.70 18.63
N GLY A 177 -31.34 -10.82 19.06
CA GLY A 177 -32.08 -12.03 19.38
C GLY A 177 -32.81 -11.91 20.73
N ASP A 178 -34.04 -12.43 20.78
CA ASP A 178 -34.85 -12.52 22.00
C ASP A 178 -34.36 -13.67 22.90
N PHE A 179 -33.15 -13.54 23.44
CA PHE A 179 -32.57 -14.54 24.34
C PHE A 179 -33.05 -14.35 25.78
N LYS A 180 -33.47 -15.44 26.40
CA LYS A 180 -33.69 -15.48 27.85
C LYS A 180 -32.51 -16.14 28.51
N TRP A 181 -31.84 -15.41 29.41
CA TRP A 181 -30.58 -15.86 30.01
C TRP A 181 -30.68 -17.23 30.70
N GLU A 182 -31.80 -17.52 31.36
CA GLU A 182 -32.04 -18.77 32.10
C GLU A 182 -32.32 -19.98 31.19
N GLU A 183 -33.00 -19.79 30.05
CA GLU A 183 -33.37 -20.85 29.13
C GLU A 183 -32.27 -21.10 28.08
N ASP A 184 -31.57 -20.05 27.65
CA ASP A 184 -30.67 -20.06 26.49
C ASP A 184 -29.17 -20.06 26.84
N THR A 185 -28.79 -20.29 28.11
CA THR A 185 -27.41 -20.13 28.58
C THR A 185 -26.38 -20.84 27.67
N ASN A 186 -26.64 -22.09 27.29
CA ASN A 186 -25.72 -22.88 26.45
C ASN A 186 -25.57 -22.31 25.04
N LEU A 187 -26.66 -21.80 24.45
CA LEU A 187 -26.65 -21.19 23.12
C LEU A 187 -25.84 -19.90 23.12
N ILE A 188 -26.07 -19.05 24.12
CA ILE A 188 -25.33 -17.79 24.34
C ILE A 188 -23.84 -18.08 24.49
N LEU A 189 -23.46 -19.04 25.35
CA LEU A 189 -22.07 -19.45 25.52
C LEU A 189 -21.45 -19.98 24.22
N GLY A 190 -22.20 -20.74 23.43
CA GLY A 190 -21.77 -21.21 22.11
C GLY A 190 -21.49 -20.06 21.13
N ILE A 191 -22.40 -19.09 21.03
CA ILE A 191 -22.23 -17.90 20.18
C ILE A 191 -20.99 -17.10 20.63
N VAL A 192 -20.84 -16.86 21.93
CA VAL A 192 -19.68 -16.15 22.48
C VAL A 192 -18.38 -16.90 22.16
N ALA A 193 -18.35 -18.23 22.31
CA ALA A 193 -17.18 -19.04 21.99
C ALA A 193 -16.80 -18.93 20.49
N ILE A 194 -17.78 -18.97 19.59
CA ILE A 194 -17.55 -18.82 18.14
C ILE A 194 -17.04 -17.41 17.82
N ILE A 195 -17.64 -16.36 18.41
CA ILE A 195 -17.18 -14.97 18.25
C ILE A 195 -15.72 -14.83 18.71
N CYS A 196 -15.40 -15.31 19.92
CA CYS A 196 -14.05 -15.30 20.45
C CYS A 196 -13.05 -16.04 19.54
N TYR A 197 -13.44 -17.21 19.01
CA TYR A 197 -12.62 -17.95 18.06
C TYR A 197 -12.40 -17.16 16.75
N GLN A 198 -13.44 -16.56 16.18
CA GLN A 198 -13.32 -15.74 14.97
C GLN A 198 -12.39 -14.55 15.19
N ILE A 199 -12.56 -13.82 16.31
CA ILE A 199 -11.65 -12.73 16.71
C ILE A 199 -10.22 -13.23 16.83
N PHE A 200 -10.01 -14.39 17.48
CA PHE A 200 -8.67 -15.00 17.60
C PHE A 200 -8.07 -15.34 16.23
N THR A 201 -8.84 -15.88 15.29
CA THR A 201 -8.34 -16.19 13.94
C THR A 201 -7.97 -14.94 13.15
N ILE A 202 -8.77 -13.87 13.26
CA ILE A 202 -8.48 -12.57 12.65
C ILE A 202 -7.21 -11.96 13.26
N TYR A 203 -7.10 -12.00 14.60
CA TYR A 203 -5.92 -11.54 15.31
C TYR A 203 -4.65 -12.30 14.91
N GLN A 204 -4.71 -13.62 14.85
CA GLN A 204 -3.59 -14.46 14.40
C GLN A 204 -3.20 -14.18 12.94
N PHE A 205 -4.18 -13.95 12.07
CA PHE A 205 -3.93 -13.56 10.69
C PHE A 205 -3.18 -12.23 10.62
N TYR A 206 -3.64 -11.22 11.39
CA TYR A 206 -3.00 -9.92 11.46
C TYR A 206 -1.55 -10.04 11.96
N ARG A 207 -1.32 -10.77 13.05
CA ARG A 207 0.00 -10.97 13.62
C ARG A 207 0.98 -11.71 12.70
N LYS A 208 0.52 -12.70 11.92
CA LYS A 208 1.40 -13.52 11.08
C LYS A 208 1.70 -12.92 9.71
N LYS A 209 0.71 -12.22 9.11
CA LYS A 209 0.83 -11.71 7.74
C LYS A 209 1.02 -10.20 7.65
N LEU A 210 0.57 -9.44 8.65
CA LEU A 210 0.52 -7.98 8.59
C LEU A 210 1.43 -7.28 9.60
N ASP A 211 2.05 -7.98 10.55
CA ASP A 211 3.08 -7.47 11.49
C ASP A 211 4.49 -7.88 11.07
#